data_AF-A0A512D0A0-F1
#
_entry.id   AF-A0A512D0A0-F1
#
_cell.length_a   1.000
_cell.length_b   1.000
_cell.length_c   1.000
_cell.angle_alpha   90.00
_cell.angle_beta   90.00
_cell.angle_gamma   90.00
#
_symmetry.space_group_name_H-M   'P 1'
#
loop_
_entity.id
_entity.type
_entity.pdbx_description
1 polymer ?
#
loop_
_entity_poly.entity_id
_entity_poly.type
_entity_poly.pdbx_seq_one_letter_code
_entity_poly.pdbx_strand_id
1 'polypeptide(L)'
;MNWLSPLKERVTTITGERGTFVADTLTADLTFYANGSVRVLRDEIAQFRGVSEGDVTRYAISKPEPLRTEHENYRDALNDKKSDIVTMRDGVDIVRVADACLASATMGRLLHLSGNDEVNWSHA
;
A
#
# COMPACT_ATOMS: atom_id res chain seq x y z
N MET A 1 2.33 1.53 12.89
CA MET A 1 1.67 0.89 14.06
C MET A 1 1.00 1.97 14.86
N ASN A 2 -0.31 1.91 15.00
CA ASN A 2 -1.02 2.76 15.94
C ASN A 2 -0.88 2.13 17.33
N TRP A 3 0.04 2.65 18.15
CA TRP A 3 0.28 2.15 19.50
C TRP A 3 -0.81 2.56 20.51
N LEU A 4 -1.76 3.42 20.12
CA LEU A 4 -2.85 3.89 20.97
C LEU A 4 -4.11 3.02 20.86
N SER A 5 -4.24 2.25 19.77
CA SER A 5 -5.38 1.36 19.56
C SER A 5 -5.02 -0.07 19.95
N PRO A 6 -5.87 -0.78 20.70
CA PRO A 6 -5.70 -2.21 20.94
C PRO A 6 -6.00 -3.06 19.69
N LEU A 7 -6.60 -2.46 18.65
CA LEU A 7 -6.96 -3.15 17.41
C LEU A 7 -5.75 -3.28 16.49
N LYS A 8 -5.51 -4.50 16.01
CA LYS A 8 -4.51 -4.78 14.98
C LYS A 8 -5.12 -4.56 13.62
N GLU A 9 -4.59 -3.58 12.88
CA GLU A 9 -5.05 -3.25 11.54
C GLU A 9 -3.84 -3.06 10.60
N ARG A 10 -3.88 -3.69 9.43
CA ARG A 10 -2.85 -3.58 8.39
C ARG A 10 -3.49 -3.59 7.00
N VAL A 11 -4.20 -2.51 6.70
CA VAL A 11 -4.97 -2.36 5.48
C VAL A 11 -4.29 -1.35 4.55
N THR A 12 -4.17 -1.70 3.28
CA THR A 12 -3.80 -0.77 2.20
C THR A 12 -4.94 -0.68 1.21
N THR A 13 -5.39 0.54 0.92
CA THR A 13 -6.49 0.80 -0.01
C THR A 13 -5.97 1.56 -1.22
N ILE A 14 -6.22 1.04 -2.42
CA ILE A 14 -5.84 1.66 -3.69
C ILE A 14 -7.11 1.92 -4.48
N THR A 15 -7.42 3.18 -4.74
CA THR A 15 -8.60 3.59 -5.51
C THR A 15 -8.18 4.09 -6.88
N GLY A 16 -8.89 3.65 -7.92
CA GLY A 16 -8.72 4.13 -9.28
C GLY A 16 -10.07 4.30 -9.99
N GLU A 17 -10.04 4.61 -11.28
CA GLU A 17 -11.25 4.88 -12.08
C GLU A 17 -12.26 3.72 -12.10
N ARG A 18 -11.79 2.48 -11.93
CA ARG A 18 -12.60 1.25 -12.06
C ARG A 18 -13.15 0.73 -10.73
N GLY A 19 -12.69 1.28 -9.62
CA GLY A 19 -13.03 0.80 -8.29
C GLY A 19 -11.84 0.83 -7.34
N THR A 20 -11.95 0.05 -6.29
CA THR A 20 -11.04 0.10 -5.15
C THR A 20 -10.56 -1.29 -4.78
N PHE A 21 -9.24 -1.46 -4.66
CA PHE A 21 -8.64 -2.61 -4.00
C PHE A 21 -8.44 -2.33 -2.52
N VAL A 22 -8.80 -3.29 -1.68
CA VAL A 22 -8.52 -3.31 -0.25
C VAL A 22 -7.69 -4.56 0.03
N ALA A 23 -6.44 -4.36 0.42
CA ALA A 23 -5.51 -5.40 0.82
C ALA A 23 -5.40 -5.44 2.35
N ASP A 24 -5.90 -6.50 2.98
CA ASP A 24 -5.68 -6.79 4.40
C ASP A 24 -4.51 -7.76 4.53
N THR A 25 -3.37 -7.22 4.94
CA THR A 25 -2.12 -8.00 5.09
C THR A 25 -2.04 -8.75 6.42
N LEU A 26 -2.98 -8.53 7.35
CA LEU A 26 -3.08 -9.36 8.55
C LEU A 26 -3.66 -10.73 8.23
N THR A 27 -4.65 -10.78 7.35
CA THR A 27 -5.34 -12.01 6.91
C THR A 27 -4.88 -12.52 5.54
N ALA A 28 -4.01 -11.76 4.87
CA ALA A 28 -3.57 -11.96 3.49
C ALA A 28 -4.77 -12.07 2.52
N ASP A 29 -5.75 -11.18 2.69
CA ASP A 29 -6.93 -11.09 1.83
C ASP A 29 -6.82 -9.88 0.89
N LEU A 30 -7.22 -10.06 -0.37
CA LEU A 30 -7.36 -9.00 -1.35
C LEU A 30 -8.80 -8.97 -1.86
N THR A 31 -9.48 -7.84 -1.69
CA THR A 31 -10.84 -7.63 -2.18
C THR A 31 -10.85 -6.46 -3.16
N PHE A 32 -11.51 -6.64 -4.30
CA PHE A 32 -11.81 -5.58 -5.25
C PHE A 32 -13.29 -5.22 -5.17
N TYR A 33 -13.55 -3.93 -5.02
CA TYR A 33 -14.87 -3.33 -5.06
C TYR A 33 -14.98 -2.56 -6.37
N ALA A 34 -15.72 -3.10 -7.34
CA ALA A 34 -15.90 -2.45 -8.62
C ALA A 34 -16.84 -1.24 -8.51
N ASN A 35 -16.57 -0.23 -9.33
CA ASN A 35 -17.53 0.84 -9.56
C ASN A 35 -18.69 0.29 -10.40
N GLY A 36 -19.90 0.38 -9.87
CA GLY A 36 -21.12 -0.05 -10.53
C GLY A 36 -21.44 0.80 -11.74
N SER A 37 -21.84 0.14 -12.83
CA SER A 37 -22.28 0.78 -14.07
C SER A 37 -23.78 0.65 -14.33
N VAL A 38 -24.51 -0.01 -13.42
CA VAL A 38 -25.95 -0.29 -13.58
C VAL A 38 -26.76 0.96 -13.21
N ARG A 39 -27.62 1.39 -14.14
CA ARG A 39 -28.62 2.45 -13.86
C ARG A 39 -29.57 1.98 -12.76
N VAL A 40 -29.59 2.69 -11.64
CA VAL A 40 -30.57 2.49 -10.57
C VAL A 40 -31.97 2.72 -11.15
N LEU A 41 -32.83 1.69 -11.14
CA LEU A 41 -34.17 1.71 -11.74
C LEU A 41 -35.24 2.41 -10.86
N ARG A 42 -34.91 2.75 -9.60
CA ARG A 42 -35.80 3.46 -8.67
C ARG A 42 -35.23 4.84 -8.34
N ASP A 43 -35.91 5.89 -8.83
CA ASP A 43 -35.53 7.29 -8.65
C ASP A 43 -35.42 7.71 -7.17
N GLU A 44 -36.11 7.02 -6.26
CA GLU A 44 -36.12 7.32 -4.81
C GLU A 44 -34.78 7.03 -4.10
N ILE A 45 -33.89 6.22 -4.70
CA ILE A 45 -32.56 5.87 -4.14
C ILE A 45 -31.43 6.61 -4.89
N ALA A 46 -31.75 7.25 -6.03
CA ALA A 46 -30.78 7.89 -6.92
C ALA A 46 -30.22 9.24 -6.40
N GLN A 47 -30.64 9.69 -5.21
CA GLN A 47 -30.19 10.97 -4.64
C GLN A 47 -28.79 10.94 -4.01
N PHE A 48 -28.18 9.76 -3.79
CA PHE A 48 -26.76 9.67 -3.45
C PHE A 48 -25.93 9.82 -4.73
N ARG A 49 -25.56 11.06 -5.07
CA ARG A 49 -24.61 11.34 -6.15
C ARG A 49 -23.21 10.86 -5.73
N GLY A 50 -22.91 9.62 -6.09
CA GLY A 50 -21.61 8.96 -5.95
C GLY A 50 -21.49 7.82 -6.96
N VAL A 51 -20.49 6.96 -6.76
CA VAL A 51 -20.33 5.73 -7.55
C VAL A 51 -21.28 4.67 -6.98
N SER A 52 -22.01 3.93 -7.82
CA SER A 52 -22.79 2.79 -7.35
C SER A 52 -21.87 1.62 -7.01
N GLU A 53 -22.28 0.74 -6.10
CA GLU A 53 -21.53 -0.48 -5.81
C GLU A 53 -21.72 -1.46 -6.98
N GLY A 54 -20.61 -1.87 -7.59
CA GLY A 54 -20.56 -2.93 -8.59
C GLY A 54 -20.24 -4.27 -7.97
N ASP A 55 -19.67 -5.19 -8.76
CA ASP A 55 -19.25 -6.50 -8.26
C ASP A 55 -18.18 -6.39 -7.17
N VAL A 56 -18.29 -7.24 -6.16
CA VAL A 56 -17.27 -7.41 -5.12
C VAL A 56 -16.58 -8.75 -5.33
N THR A 57 -15.28 -8.72 -5.61
CA THR A 57 -14.47 -9.93 -5.82
C THR A 57 -13.45 -10.07 -4.69
N ARG A 58 -13.58 -11.13 -3.89
CA ARG A 58 -12.52 -11.57 -2.96
C ARG A 58 -11.64 -12.59 -3.66
N TYR A 59 -10.37 -12.26 -3.88
CA TYR A 59 -9.46 -13.14 -4.60
C TYR A 59 -9.00 -14.30 -3.73
N ALA A 60 -9.06 -15.51 -4.27
CA ALA A 60 -8.47 -16.70 -3.68
C ALA A 60 -6.98 -16.78 -4.05
N ILE A 61 -6.14 -16.01 -3.35
CA ILE A 61 -4.69 -16.02 -3.54
C ILE A 61 -4.02 -17.05 -2.63
N SER A 62 -2.88 -17.61 -3.07
CA SER A 62 -2.04 -18.44 -2.21
C SER A 62 -1.48 -17.62 -1.06
N LYS A 63 -1.46 -18.18 0.15
CA LYS A 63 -0.98 -17.53 1.38
C LYS A 63 0.27 -18.27 1.90
N PRO A 64 1.41 -18.20 1.18
CA PRO A 64 2.65 -18.81 1.67
C PRO A 64 3.13 -18.07 2.94
N GLU A 65 4.03 -18.70 3.69
CA GLU A 65 4.64 -18.06 4.84
C GLU A 65 5.53 -16.88 4.36
N PRO A 66 5.30 -15.64 4.84
CA PRO A 66 5.96 -14.45 4.29
C PRO A 66 7.50 -14.47 4.44
N LEU A 67 8.03 -14.81 5.61
CA LEU A 67 9.48 -14.75 5.85
C LEU A 67 10.24 -15.83 5.07
N ARG A 68 9.62 -16.99 4.89
CA ARG A 68 10.12 -18.05 4.03
C ARG A 68 10.20 -17.55 2.59
N THR A 69 9.14 -16.92 2.11
CA THR A 69 9.10 -16.37 0.73
C THR A 69 10.21 -15.32 0.55
N GLU A 70 10.38 -14.43 1.52
CA GLU A 70 11.45 -13.42 1.53
C GLU A 70 12.85 -14.06 1.53
N HIS A 71 13.11 -15.03 2.41
CA HIS A 71 14.39 -15.72 2.49
C HIS A 71 14.70 -16.57 1.25
N GLU A 72 13.68 -17.22 0.67
CA GLU A 72 13.84 -17.98 -0.58
C GLU A 72 14.21 -17.04 -1.73
N ASN A 73 13.56 -15.87 -1.84
CA ASN A 73 13.91 -14.84 -2.81
C ASN A 73 15.34 -14.32 -2.60
N TYR A 74 15.73 -14.04 -1.36
CA TYR A 74 17.10 -13.59 -1.04
C TYR A 74 18.15 -14.65 -1.40
N ARG A 75 17.92 -15.91 -1.03
CA ARG A 75 18.78 -17.04 -1.40
C ARG A 75 18.91 -17.15 -2.93
N ASP A 76 17.80 -17.02 -3.65
CA ASP A 76 17.81 -17.15 -5.10
C ASP A 76 18.53 -15.98 -5.78
N ALA A 77 18.44 -14.76 -5.24
CA ALA A 77 19.24 -13.61 -5.67
C ALA A 77 20.75 -13.88 -5.56
N LEU A 78 21.20 -14.51 -4.47
CA LEU A 78 22.61 -14.87 -4.26
C LEU A 78 23.12 -15.95 -5.23
N ASN A 79 22.22 -16.72 -5.83
CA ASN A 79 22.54 -17.78 -6.79
C ASN A 79 22.31 -17.34 -8.24
N ASP A 80 22.28 -16.03 -8.52
CA ASP A 80 22.03 -15.43 -9.84
C ASP A 80 20.73 -15.91 -10.51
N LYS A 81 19.74 -16.31 -9.69
CA LYS A 81 18.40 -16.65 -10.20
C LYS A 81 17.56 -15.40 -10.28
N LYS A 82 16.55 -15.43 -11.15
CA LYS A 82 15.51 -14.40 -11.17
C LYS A 82 14.79 -14.40 -9.81
N SER A 83 14.94 -13.33 -9.07
CA SER A 83 14.32 -13.11 -7.77
C SER A 83 13.79 -11.68 -7.67
N ASP A 84 12.69 -11.50 -6.94
CA ASP A 84 12.15 -10.20 -6.62
C ASP A 84 12.58 -9.83 -5.19
N ILE A 85 13.62 -9.01 -5.09
CA ILE A 85 14.19 -8.56 -3.81
C ILE A 85 14.18 -7.04 -3.73
N VAL A 86 14.06 -6.53 -2.51
CA VAL A 86 14.31 -5.12 -2.21
C VAL A 86 15.82 -4.93 -2.09
N THR A 87 16.39 -4.03 -2.88
CA THR A 87 17.83 -3.75 -2.84
C THR A 87 18.17 -2.75 -1.72
N MET A 88 19.45 -2.64 -1.39
CA MET A 88 19.93 -1.62 -0.45
C MET A 88 19.62 -0.20 -0.93
N ARG A 89 19.61 0.04 -2.26
CA ARG A 89 19.28 1.36 -2.82
C ARG A 89 17.80 1.68 -2.59
N ASP A 90 16.92 0.73 -2.84
CA ASP A 90 15.49 0.88 -2.56
C ASP A 90 15.26 1.17 -1.06
N GLY A 91 16.00 0.48 -0.19
CA GLY A 91 15.98 0.73 1.25
C GLY A 91 16.36 2.17 1.61
N VAL A 92 17.44 2.71 1.04
CA VAL A 92 17.85 4.11 1.26
C VAL A 92 16.78 5.08 0.79
N ASP A 93 16.14 4.83 -0.36
CA ASP A 93 15.10 5.71 -0.89
C ASP A 93 13.84 5.72 -0.01
N ILE A 94 13.48 4.59 0.60
CA ILE A 94 12.38 4.54 1.57
C ILE A 94 12.72 5.33 2.84
N VAL A 95 13.95 5.23 3.36
CA VAL A 95 14.35 6.00 4.55
C VAL A 95 14.32 7.50 4.26
N ARG A 96 14.75 7.94 3.07
CA ARG A 96 14.65 9.35 2.63
C ARG A 96 13.22 9.88 2.69
N VAL A 97 12.26 9.09 2.21
CA VAL A 97 10.84 9.46 2.25
C VAL A 97 10.35 9.55 3.70
N ALA A 98 10.73 8.60 4.56
CA ALA A 98 10.36 8.61 5.97
C ALA A 98 10.90 9.86 6.70
N ASP A 99 12.17 10.21 6.48
CA ASP A 99 12.79 11.40 7.06
C ASP A 99 12.11 12.69 6.58
N ALA A 100 11.78 12.78 5.29
CA ALA A 100 11.06 13.93 4.76
C ALA A 100 9.65 14.06 5.33
N CYS A 101 8.95 12.94 5.59
CA CYS A 101 7.67 12.96 6.29
C CYS A 101 7.80 13.53 7.71
N LEU A 102 8.85 13.13 8.44
CA LEU A 102 9.14 13.67 9.79
C LEU A 102 9.46 15.17 9.74
N ALA A 103 10.36 15.58 8.85
CA ALA A 103 10.72 16.97 8.67
C ALA A 103 9.50 17.83 8.26
N SER A 104 8.67 17.34 7.34
CA SER A 104 7.43 18.00 6.91
C SER A 104 6.47 18.23 8.09
N ALA A 105 6.29 17.21 8.94
CA ALA A 105 5.44 17.30 10.13
C ALA A 105 5.95 18.35 11.13
N THR A 106 7.26 18.40 11.38
CA THR A 106 7.86 19.40 12.28
C THR A 106 7.76 20.83 11.71
N MET A 107 7.98 21.00 10.41
CA MET A 107 7.95 22.32 9.77
C MET A 107 6.54 22.81 9.44
N GLY A 108 5.53 21.93 9.46
CA GLY A 108 4.15 22.24 9.09
C GLY A 108 3.98 22.61 7.61
N ARG A 109 4.84 22.09 6.72
CA ARG A 109 4.77 22.38 5.27
C ARG A 109 5.12 21.16 4.44
N LEU A 110 4.62 21.12 3.21
CA LEU A 110 4.98 20.10 2.23
C LEU A 110 6.46 20.23 1.84
N LEU A 111 7.16 19.11 1.78
CA LEU A 111 8.52 19.01 1.26
C LEU A 111 8.50 18.31 -0.10
N HIS A 112 9.33 18.78 -1.02
CA HIS A 112 9.55 18.14 -2.30
C HIS A 112 10.88 17.40 -2.26
N LEU A 113 10.86 16.10 -2.53
CA LEU A 113 12.08 15.30 -2.63
C LEU A 113 12.70 15.53 -4.00
N SER A 114 13.92 16.09 -4.06
CA SER A 114 14.69 16.08 -5.30
C SER A 114 15.63 14.87 -5.29
N GLY A 115 15.81 14.20 -6.43
CA GLY A 115 16.59 12.96 -6.53
C GLY A 115 18.10 13.09 -6.19
N ASN A 116 18.56 14.29 -5.84
CA ASN A 116 19.95 14.64 -5.56
C ASN A 116 20.18 15.19 -4.14
N ASP A 117 19.15 15.27 -3.28
CA ASP A 117 19.33 15.73 -1.91
C ASP A 117 20.09 14.66 -1.12
N GLU A 118 21.38 14.91 -0.87
CA GLU A 118 22.15 14.11 0.08
C GLU A 118 21.49 14.20 1.46
N VAL A 119 21.14 13.05 2.02
CA VAL A 119 20.61 12.99 3.39
C VAL A 119 21.73 13.40 4.33
N ASN A 120 21.57 14.55 4.97
CA ASN A 120 22.48 14.98 6.01
C ASN A 120 22.16 14.23 7.32
N TRP A 121 22.86 13.13 7.55
CA TRP A 121 22.72 12.26 8.73
C TRP A 121 23.26 12.84 10.04
N SER A 122 23.62 14.13 10.10
CA SER A 122 24.28 14.70 11.29
C SER A 122 23.39 14.78 12.55
N HIS A 123 22.15 14.29 12.49
CA HIS A 123 21.19 14.30 13.59
C HIS A 123 20.60 12.92 13.92
N ALA A 124 21.13 11.84 13.33
CA ALA A 124 20.78 10.47 13.70
C ALA A 124 21.63 9.97 14.87
#